data_AF-A0A956UG26-F1
#
_entry.id   AF-A0A956UG26-F1
#
_cell.length_a   1.000
_cell.length_b   1.000
_cell.length_c   1.000
_cell.angle_alpha   90.00
_cell.angle_beta   90.00
_cell.angle_gamma   90.00
#
_symmetry.space_group_name_H-M   'P 1'
#
loop_
_entity.id
_entity.type
_entity.pdbx_description
1 polymer ?
#
loop_
_entity_poly.entity_id
_entity_poly.type
_entity_poly.pdbx_seq_one_letter_code
_entity_poly.pdbx_strand_id
1 'polypeptide(L)'
;MDAARVVAEIRAGLEAVATAERAANEKRYLKSDLEFIGATVPATAKVVRDVLKAHGALARPDVTTLALGLWQHPVHELRAAAVMVLARNAGLLEPPDLPPIEQFLREAKTWALVDELAAHVAGPMVVHHPGLGSEL
;
A
#
# COMPACT_ATOMS: atom_id res chain seq x y z
N MET A 1 7.84 -15.37 4.07
CA MET A 1 7.01 -14.81 5.17
C MET A 1 5.57 -15.31 5.01
N ASP A 2 4.81 -15.47 6.10
CA ASP A 2 3.36 -15.75 6.00
C ASP A 2 2.59 -14.44 5.75
N ALA A 3 2.38 -14.10 4.48
CA ALA A 3 1.76 -12.83 4.10
C ALA A 3 0.33 -12.66 4.67
N ALA A 4 -0.46 -13.74 4.76
CA ALA A 4 -1.82 -13.66 5.28
C ALA A 4 -1.82 -13.28 6.76
N ARG A 5 -0.90 -13.86 7.53
CA ARG A 5 -0.68 -13.47 8.92
C ARG A 5 -0.25 -12.00 9.04
N VAL A 6 0.68 -11.55 8.20
CA VAL A 6 1.16 -10.15 8.25
C VAL A 6 0.06 -9.15 7.87
N VAL A 7 -0.79 -9.48 6.88
CA VAL A 7 -1.99 -8.69 6.56
C VAL A 7 -2.91 -8.54 7.78
N ALA A 8 -3.16 -9.64 8.49
CA ALA A 8 -4.01 -9.62 9.69
C ALA A 8 -3.38 -8.79 10.82
N GLU A 9 -2.06 -8.87 11.02
CA GLU A 9 -1.33 -8.05 12.00
C GLU A 9 -1.38 -6.55 11.68
N ILE A 10 -1.19 -6.17 10.41
CA ILE A 10 -1.32 -4.77 9.97
C ILE A 10 -2.76 -4.29 10.17
N ARG A 11 -3.75 -5.05 9.72
CA ARG A 11 -5.17 -4.72 9.90
C ARG A 11 -5.49 -4.46 11.37
N ALA A 12 -5.16 -5.39 12.26
CA ALA A 12 -5.42 -5.27 13.68
C ALA A 12 -4.72 -4.04 14.28
N GLY A 13 -3.47 -3.77 13.88
CA GLY A 13 -2.73 -2.58 14.30
C GLY A 13 -3.37 -1.27 13.86
N LEU A 14 -3.94 -1.22 12.65
CA LEU A 14 -4.65 -0.05 12.15
C LEU A 14 -6.00 0.14 12.87
N GLU A 15 -6.78 -0.92 13.02
CA GLU A 15 -8.07 -0.89 13.72
C GLU A 15 -7.92 -0.41 15.17
N ALA A 16 -6.82 -0.77 15.85
CA ALA A 16 -6.54 -0.33 17.22
C ALA A 16 -6.28 1.18 17.37
N VAL A 17 -5.94 1.89 16.29
CA VAL A 17 -5.62 3.33 16.30
C VAL A 17 -6.61 4.16 15.48
N ALA A 18 -7.64 3.52 14.92
CA ALA A 18 -8.60 4.15 14.03
C ALA A 18 -9.81 4.71 14.78
N THR A 19 -10.46 5.74 14.22
CA THR A 19 -11.68 6.31 14.79
C THR A 19 -12.79 6.46 13.74
N ALA A 20 -14.03 6.15 14.15
CA ALA A 20 -15.21 6.25 13.26
C ALA A 20 -15.45 7.68 12.75
N GLU A 21 -15.18 8.69 13.59
CA GLU A 21 -15.25 10.10 13.20
C GLU A 21 -14.29 10.39 12.04
N ARG A 22 -13.04 9.93 12.14
CA ARG A 22 -12.05 10.14 11.09
C ARG A 22 -12.42 9.35 9.83
N ALA A 23 -12.89 8.12 9.97
CA ALA A 23 -13.35 7.31 8.84
C ALA A 23 -14.42 8.05 8.02
N ALA A 24 -15.43 8.62 8.69
CA ALA A 24 -16.49 9.38 8.03
C ALA A 24 -15.97 10.65 7.34
N ASN A 25 -15.09 11.39 8.02
CA ASN A 25 -14.51 12.62 7.48
C ASN A 25 -13.60 12.35 6.27
N GLU A 26 -12.73 11.33 6.34
CA GLU A 26 -11.85 10.95 5.23
C GLU A 26 -12.64 10.43 4.04
N LYS A 27 -13.64 9.57 4.26
CA LYS A 27 -14.50 9.08 3.16
C LYS A 27 -15.18 10.22 2.42
N ARG A 28 -15.67 11.23 3.13
CA ARG A 28 -16.29 12.44 2.55
C ARG A 28 -15.28 13.26 1.74
N TYR A 29 -14.07 13.43 2.26
CA TYR A 29 -13.03 14.22 1.62
C TYR A 29 -12.47 13.54 0.36
N LEU A 30 -12.14 12.26 0.45
CA LEU A 30 -11.48 11.48 -0.60
C LEU A 30 -12.43 11.00 -1.70
N LYS A 31 -13.75 11.14 -1.50
CA LYS A 31 -14.81 10.82 -2.48
C LYS A 31 -14.62 9.42 -3.08
N SER A 32 -14.36 8.45 -2.21
CA SER A 32 -14.04 7.08 -2.60
C SER A 32 -15.15 6.12 -2.17
N ASP A 33 -15.40 5.12 -3.01
CA ASP A 33 -16.34 4.02 -2.70
C ASP A 33 -15.74 2.98 -1.73
N LEU A 34 -14.46 3.12 -1.38
CA LEU A 34 -13.80 2.25 -0.39
C LEU A 34 -14.43 2.38 1.01
N GLU A 35 -14.20 1.35 1.80
CA GLU A 35 -14.37 1.40 3.25
C GLU A 35 -13.21 2.19 3.88
N PHE A 36 -13.49 2.83 5.01
CA PHE A 36 -12.51 3.59 5.78
C PHE A 36 -12.62 3.15 7.22
N ILE A 37 -11.48 2.84 7.85
CA ILE A 37 -11.43 2.51 9.27
C ILE A 37 -11.13 3.74 10.14
N GLY A 38 -10.46 4.74 9.58
CA GLY A 38 -10.15 6.03 10.20
C GLY A 38 -8.79 6.08 10.87
N ALA A 39 -7.77 5.40 10.34
CA ALA A 39 -6.39 5.55 10.82
C ALA A 39 -5.70 6.74 10.12
N THR A 40 -4.85 7.46 10.84
CA THR A 40 -4.10 8.58 10.24
C THR A 40 -2.95 8.07 9.37
N VAL A 41 -2.55 8.82 8.33
CA VAL A 41 -1.37 8.47 7.51
C VAL A 41 -0.10 8.20 8.36
N PRO A 42 0.27 9.04 9.35
CA PRO A 42 1.40 8.75 10.23
C PRO A 42 1.21 7.47 11.07
N ALA A 43 -0.01 7.19 11.54
CA ALA A 43 -0.31 5.98 12.28
C ALA A 43 -0.19 4.73 11.39
N THR A 44 -0.72 4.79 10.15
CA THR A 44 -0.57 3.73 9.14
C THR A 44 0.90 3.46 8.84
N ALA A 45 1.68 4.50 8.61
CA ALA A 45 3.12 4.37 8.37
C ALA A 45 3.87 3.77 9.57
N LYS A 46 3.46 4.08 10.80
CA LYS A 46 4.00 3.50 12.03
C LYS A 46 3.65 2.02 12.15
N VAL A 47 2.38 1.64 11.96
CA VAL A 47 1.94 0.23 12.03
C VAL A 47 2.68 -0.62 11.00
N VAL A 48 2.72 -0.19 9.74
CA VAL A 48 3.46 -0.90 8.67
C VAL A 48 4.93 -1.08 9.07
N ARG A 49 5.59 -0.02 9.53
CA ARG A 49 6.99 -0.11 9.97
C ARG A 49 7.22 -1.09 11.10
N ASP A 50 6.41 -0.99 12.15
CA ASP A 50 6.61 -1.77 13.35
C ASP A 50 6.35 -3.27 13.07
N VAL A 51 5.32 -3.58 12.27
CA VAL A 51 5.06 -4.95 11.81
C VAL A 51 6.20 -5.47 10.94
N LEU A 52 6.59 -4.74 9.88
CA LEU A 52 7.69 -5.19 9.00
C LEU A 52 8.99 -5.39 9.77
N LYS A 53 9.31 -4.51 10.72
CA LYS A 53 10.50 -4.66 11.57
C LYS A 53 10.49 -5.96 12.39
N ALA A 54 9.32 -6.42 12.85
CA ALA A 54 9.20 -7.67 13.58
C ALA A 54 9.43 -8.92 12.72
N HIS A 55 9.19 -8.83 11.40
CA HIS A 55 9.42 -9.91 10.44
C HIS A 55 10.80 -9.84 9.76
N GLY A 56 11.56 -8.77 9.97
CA GLY A 56 12.90 -8.58 9.42
C GLY A 56 12.91 -8.05 7.99
N ALA A 57 14.05 -8.17 7.31
CA ALA A 57 14.19 -7.75 5.92
C ALA A 57 13.35 -8.65 4.99
N LEU A 58 12.55 -8.03 4.12
CA LEU A 58 11.71 -8.76 3.15
C LEU A 58 12.50 -9.06 1.86
N ALA A 59 12.25 -10.22 1.27
CA ALA A 59 12.62 -10.49 -0.11
C ALA A 59 11.56 -9.92 -1.08
N ARG A 60 11.92 -9.68 -2.34
CA ARG A 60 11.00 -9.18 -3.38
C ARG A 60 9.65 -9.94 -3.43
N PRO A 61 9.60 -11.29 -3.43
CA PRO A 61 8.31 -12.01 -3.46
C PRO A 61 7.45 -11.79 -2.22
N ASP A 62 8.07 -11.58 -1.05
CA ASP A 62 7.34 -11.28 0.18
C ASP A 62 6.70 -9.89 0.11
N VAL A 63 7.41 -8.90 -0.46
CA VAL A 63 6.91 -7.53 -0.67
C VAL A 63 5.68 -7.53 -1.59
N THR A 64 5.77 -8.18 -2.75
CA THR A 64 4.68 -8.18 -3.73
C THR A 64 3.47 -8.99 -3.24
N THR A 65 3.71 -10.13 -2.58
CA THR A 65 2.64 -10.95 -2.00
C THR A 65 1.92 -10.22 -0.87
N LEU A 66 2.65 -9.54 0.01
CA LEU A 66 2.05 -8.74 1.10
C LEU A 66 1.25 -7.55 0.56
N ALA A 67 1.81 -6.81 -0.41
CA ALA A 67 1.11 -5.68 -1.02
C ALA A 67 -0.20 -6.13 -1.68
N LEU A 68 -0.19 -7.25 -2.41
CA LEU A 68 -1.40 -7.83 -2.99
C LEU A 68 -2.42 -8.25 -1.93
N GLY A 69 -1.99 -8.92 -0.87
CA GLY A 69 -2.87 -9.35 0.23
C GLY A 69 -3.54 -8.17 0.93
N LEU A 70 -2.83 -7.06 1.12
CA LEU A 70 -3.40 -5.82 1.64
C LEU A 70 -4.39 -5.17 0.64
N TRP A 71 -4.02 -5.12 -0.63
CA TRP A 71 -4.76 -4.40 -1.68
C TRP A 71 -6.14 -5.00 -2.01
N GLN A 72 -6.25 -6.33 -1.93
CA GLN A 72 -7.48 -7.06 -2.23
C GLN A 72 -8.64 -6.71 -1.28
N HIS A 73 -8.35 -6.14 -0.11
CA HIS A 73 -9.38 -5.63 0.77
C HIS A 73 -9.84 -4.23 0.30
N PRO A 74 -11.16 -3.98 0.17
CA PRO A 74 -11.68 -2.69 -0.26
C PRO A 74 -11.66 -1.62 0.86
N VAL A 75 -10.60 -1.61 1.68
CA VAL A 75 -10.38 -0.66 2.79
C VAL A 75 -9.25 0.29 2.42
N HIS A 76 -9.51 1.59 2.47
CA HIS A 76 -8.56 2.63 2.09
C HIS A 76 -7.22 2.52 2.82
N GLU A 77 -7.24 2.36 4.14
CA GLU A 77 -6.02 2.31 4.95
C GLU A 77 -5.19 1.04 4.72
N LEU A 78 -5.82 -0.07 4.29
CA LEU A 78 -5.08 -1.27 3.89
C LEU A 78 -4.43 -1.10 2.51
N ARG A 79 -5.12 -0.45 1.57
CA ARG A 79 -4.50 -0.08 0.29
C ARG A 79 -3.37 0.92 0.49
N ALA A 80 -3.56 1.93 1.35
CA ALA A 80 -2.49 2.85 1.73
C ALA A 80 -1.30 2.09 2.36
N ALA A 81 -1.56 1.12 3.25
CA ALA A 81 -0.53 0.26 3.79
C ALA A 81 0.20 -0.56 2.71
N ALA A 82 -0.51 -1.08 1.70
CA ALA A 82 0.09 -1.76 0.55
C ALA A 82 1.05 -0.84 -0.22
N VAL A 83 0.63 0.39 -0.50
CA VAL A 83 1.49 1.40 -1.16
C VAL A 83 2.72 1.70 -0.30
N MET A 84 2.56 1.85 1.03
CA MET A 84 3.69 2.07 1.94
C MET A 84 4.65 0.87 2.00
N VAL A 85 4.15 -0.36 1.91
CA VAL A 85 5.00 -1.57 1.80
C VAL A 85 5.80 -1.53 0.51
N LEU A 86 5.16 -1.24 -0.63
CA LEU A 86 5.83 -1.13 -1.92
C LEU A 86 6.88 -0.01 -1.93
N ALA A 87 6.49 1.20 -1.53
CA ALA A 87 7.35 2.38 -1.54
C ALA A 87 8.61 2.20 -0.68
N ARG A 88 8.47 1.57 0.50
CA ARG A 88 9.62 1.26 1.39
C ARG A 88 10.60 0.27 0.78
N ASN A 89 10.13 -0.56 -0.15
CA ASN A 89 10.89 -1.64 -0.76
C ASN A 89 11.02 -1.44 -2.27
N ALA A 90 10.88 -0.20 -2.76
CA ALA A 90 10.85 0.09 -4.20
C ALA A 90 12.14 -0.35 -4.92
N GLY A 91 13.28 -0.31 -4.23
CA GLY A 91 14.56 -0.80 -4.75
C GLY A 91 14.66 -2.33 -4.90
N LEU A 92 13.67 -3.10 -4.43
CA LEU A 92 13.57 -4.54 -4.66
C LEU A 92 12.64 -4.89 -5.83
N LEU A 93 11.92 -3.91 -6.38
CA LEU A 93 10.94 -4.14 -7.45
C LEU A 93 11.63 -4.22 -8.80
N GLU A 94 11.16 -5.15 -9.61
CA GLU A 94 11.69 -5.48 -10.93
C GLU A 94 10.61 -5.29 -12.01
N PRO A 95 10.96 -5.21 -13.30
CA PRO A 95 10.00 -5.03 -14.39
C PRO A 95 8.74 -5.93 -14.34
N PRO A 96 8.82 -7.23 -13.97
CA PRO A 96 7.64 -8.08 -13.87
C PRO A 96 6.65 -7.70 -12.75
N ASP A 97 7.01 -6.79 -11.85
CA ASP A 97 6.13 -6.30 -10.78
C ASP A 97 5.26 -5.12 -11.23
N LEU A 98 5.53 -4.54 -12.41
CA LEU A 98 4.80 -3.37 -12.91
C LEU A 98 3.32 -3.66 -13.22
N PRO A 99 2.93 -4.78 -13.87
CA PRO A 99 1.52 -5.00 -14.20
C PRO A 99 0.58 -5.06 -12.99
N PRO A 100 0.94 -5.70 -11.85
CA PRO A 100 0.18 -5.58 -10.61
C PRO A 100 0.04 -4.13 -10.11
N ILE A 101 1.09 -3.32 -10.22
CA ILE A 101 1.10 -1.91 -9.78
C ILE A 101 0.20 -1.05 -10.68
N GLU A 102 0.20 -1.30 -11.99
CA GLU A 102 -0.75 -0.67 -12.92
C GLU A 102 -2.19 -1.03 -12.58
N GLN A 103 -2.45 -2.29 -12.23
CA GLN A 103 -3.78 -2.69 -11.78
C GLN A 103 -4.18 -1.93 -10.51
N PHE A 104 -3.25 -1.74 -9.56
CA PHE A 104 -3.49 -0.93 -8.37
C PHE A 104 -3.82 0.52 -8.72
N LEU A 105 -3.10 1.14 -9.67
CA LEU A 105 -3.41 2.49 -10.16
C LEU A 105 -4.84 2.58 -10.73
N ARG A 106 -5.26 1.62 -11.55
CA ARG A 106 -6.62 1.57 -12.13
C ARG A 106 -7.71 1.35 -11.08
N GLU A 107 -7.39 0.59 -10.05
CA GLU A 107 -8.33 0.23 -8.99
C GLU A 107 -8.32 1.17 -7.79
N ALA A 108 -7.42 2.16 -7.72
CA ALA A 108 -7.16 2.97 -6.54
C ALA A 108 -8.41 3.63 -5.90
N LYS A 109 -9.44 3.94 -6.69
CA LYS A 109 -10.72 4.59 -6.25
C LYS A 109 -10.55 5.94 -5.54
N THR A 110 -9.36 6.53 -5.53
CA THR A 110 -9.11 7.88 -5.03
C THR A 110 -7.76 8.37 -5.54
N TRP A 111 -7.63 9.69 -5.74
CA TRP A 111 -6.39 10.33 -6.18
C TRP A 111 -5.26 10.12 -5.17
N ALA A 112 -5.55 10.07 -3.88
CA ALA A 112 -4.54 9.96 -2.83
C ALA A 112 -3.71 8.66 -2.93
N LEU A 113 -4.30 7.55 -3.40
CA LEU A 113 -3.55 6.31 -3.63
C LEU A 113 -2.82 6.32 -4.97
N VAL A 114 -3.39 6.97 -6.00
CA VAL A 114 -2.74 7.13 -7.32
C VAL A 114 -1.45 7.94 -7.18
N ASP A 115 -1.50 9.07 -6.48
CA ASP A 115 -0.37 9.96 -6.30
C ASP A 115 0.80 9.25 -5.59
N GLU A 116 0.51 8.51 -4.52
CA GLU A 116 1.52 7.76 -3.77
C GLU A 116 2.11 6.59 -4.59
N LEU A 117 1.27 5.85 -5.33
CA LEU A 117 1.73 4.79 -6.23
C LEU A 117 2.64 5.35 -7.34
N ALA A 118 2.23 6.45 -7.97
CA ALA A 118 2.98 7.06 -9.06
C ALA A 118 4.32 7.63 -8.57
N ALA A 119 4.29 8.41 -7.50
CA ALA A 119 5.46 9.14 -7.00
C ALA A 119 6.47 8.22 -6.30
N HIS A 120 6.01 7.21 -5.56
CA HIS A 120 6.86 6.45 -4.65
C HIS A 120 7.02 4.97 -5.01
N VAL A 121 6.31 4.48 -6.03
CA VAL A 121 6.45 3.10 -6.51
C VAL A 121 6.82 3.06 -7.99
N ALA A 122 5.91 3.48 -8.88
CA ALA A 122 6.14 3.42 -10.33
C ALA A 122 7.27 4.34 -10.79
N GLY A 123 7.35 5.57 -10.28
CA GLY A 123 8.42 6.51 -10.58
C GLY A 123 9.82 5.94 -10.29
N PRO A 124 10.11 5.48 -9.05
CA PRO A 124 11.36 4.80 -8.74
C PRO A 124 11.63 3.57 -9.62
N MET A 125 10.61 2.77 -9.94
CA MET A 125 10.79 1.63 -10.85
C MET A 125 11.26 2.06 -12.24
N VAL A 126 10.68 3.12 -12.82
CA VAL A 126 11.11 3.65 -14.13
C VAL A 126 12.52 4.24 -14.05
N VAL A 127 12.87 4.90 -12.96
CA VAL A 127 14.23 5.43 -12.75
C VAL A 127 15.27 4.29 -12.71
N HIS A 128 14.94 3.18 -12.05
CA HIS A 128 15.82 2.01 -11.96
C HIS A 128 15.81 1.16 -13.24
N HIS A 129 14.69 1.13 -13.96
CA HIS A 129 14.46 0.34 -15.16
C HIS A 129 13.90 1.22 -16.28
N PRO A 130 14.73 2.05 -16.96
CA PRO A 130 14.26 3.05 -17.91
C PRO A 130 13.40 2.52 -19.07
N GLY A 131 13.55 1.23 -19.43
CA GLY A 131 12.72 0.58 -20.47
C GLY A 131 11.23 0.51 -20.12
N LEU A 132 10.86 0.63 -18.85
CA LEU A 132 9.46 0.65 -18.41
C LEU A 132 8.72 1.93 -18.80
N GLY A 133 9.42 3.04 -19.03
CA GLY A 133 8.79 4.33 -19.35
C GLY A 133 8.06 4.36 -20.70
N SER A 134 8.30 3.38 -21.58
CA SER A 134 7.55 3.22 -22.83
C SER A 134 6.30 2.34 -22.71
N GLU A 135 6.09 1.70 -21.56
CA GLU A 135 4.97 0.79 -21.30
C GLU A 135 3.84 1.43 -20.46
N LEU A 136 4.13 2.54 -19.76
CA LEU A 136 3.18 3.35 -18.98
C LEU A 136 2.54 4.47 -19.81
#